data_AF-A0A7C5T7J5-F1
#
_entry.id   AF-A0A7C5T7J5-F1
#
_cell.length_a   1.000
_cell.length_b   1.000
_cell.length_c   1.000
_cell.angle_alpha   90.00
_cell.angle_beta   90.00
_cell.angle_gamma   90.00
#
_symmetry.space_group_name_H-M   'P 1'
#
loop_
_entity.id
_entity.type
_entity.pdbx_description
1 polymer ?
#
loop_
_entity_poly.entity_id
_entity_poly.type
_entity_poly.pdbx_seq_one_letter_code
_entity_poly.pdbx_strand_id
1 'polypeptide(L)'
;MAEIGNIFMPNILSQFDVSAIVESLVKLRQKILTDPLNTRKSLIQQKQEALLTLKNNLVELLASAQVLSSQISYKVFKPVLTNITGSENPSNIISVSAGPGAVASNFDVQVNQLAQAWKVSSAVFSSSSVTLSSLGVTSGEKIVIKGTDKANAKVLRLDPNWTISQLRDKINELNAGVTAYLVSEAGGVRLIIAGTKTGESREFMTLADVS
;
A
#
# COMPACT_ATOMS: atom_id res chain seq x y z
N MET A 1 85.37 -46.49 -15.00
CA MET A 1 84.17 -45.80 -15.49
C MET A 1 83.82 -44.69 -14.51
N ALA A 2 84.15 -43.45 -14.86
CA ALA A 2 83.43 -42.22 -14.50
C ALA A 2 84.12 -41.13 -15.32
N GLU A 3 83.36 -40.63 -16.27
CA GLU A 3 83.73 -39.87 -17.45
C GLU A 3 84.19 -38.45 -17.07
N ILE A 4 85.33 -38.01 -17.62
CA ILE A 4 85.71 -36.60 -17.61
C ILE A 4 84.79 -35.91 -18.62
N GLY A 5 83.59 -35.55 -18.15
CA GLY A 5 82.59 -34.84 -18.92
C GLY A 5 83.06 -33.43 -19.22
N ASN A 6 83.65 -33.28 -20.40
CA ASN A 6 84.09 -32.05 -21.04
C ASN A 6 82.98 -30.97 -20.92
N ILE A 7 83.22 -29.88 -20.17
CA ILE A 7 82.29 -28.75 -20.14
C ILE A 7 82.47 -27.99 -21.45
N PHE A 8 81.70 -28.38 -22.45
CA PHE A 8 81.51 -27.59 -23.65
C PHE A 8 80.81 -26.29 -23.23
N MET A 9 81.52 -25.16 -23.33
CA MET A 9 80.90 -23.83 -23.32
C MET A 9 80.79 -23.34 -24.77
N PRO A 10 79.82 -23.83 -25.56
CA PRO A 10 79.53 -23.20 -26.84
C PRO A 10 78.88 -21.85 -26.50
N ASN A 11 79.59 -20.77 -26.79
CA ASN A 11 78.95 -19.49 -27.09
C ASN A 11 78.20 -18.77 -25.92
N ILE A 12 78.76 -18.80 -24.71
CA ILE A 12 78.27 -17.99 -23.55
C ILE A 12 78.54 -16.48 -23.67
N LEU A 13 79.29 -16.02 -24.69
CA LEU A 13 79.66 -14.62 -24.85
C LEU A 13 78.79 -13.85 -25.87
N SER A 14 77.99 -14.52 -26.71
CA SER A 14 77.14 -13.87 -27.72
C SER A 14 75.66 -13.77 -27.32
N GLN A 15 75.24 -14.49 -26.27
CA GLN A 15 73.85 -14.51 -25.78
C GLN A 15 73.69 -14.00 -24.34
N PHE A 16 74.70 -13.32 -23.80
CA PHE A 16 74.56 -12.61 -22.52
C PHE A 16 73.80 -11.31 -22.78
N ASP A 17 72.48 -11.42 -22.91
CA ASP A 17 71.60 -10.25 -22.97
C ASP A 17 71.60 -9.58 -21.59
N VAL A 18 72.56 -8.69 -21.39
CA VAL A 18 72.70 -7.86 -20.19
C VAL A 18 71.37 -7.13 -19.93
N SER A 19 70.63 -6.77 -20.97
CA SER A 19 69.31 -6.16 -20.87
C SER A 19 68.31 -7.13 -20.24
N ALA A 20 68.27 -8.39 -20.66
CA ALA A 20 67.41 -9.42 -20.06
C ALA A 20 67.73 -9.70 -18.58
N ILE A 21 69.02 -9.66 -18.19
CA ILE A 21 69.45 -9.83 -16.79
C ILE A 21 69.10 -8.60 -15.96
N VAL A 22 69.33 -7.39 -16.48
CA VAL A 22 68.96 -6.13 -15.83
C VAL A 22 67.44 -6.06 -15.67
N GLU A 23 66.66 -6.41 -16.70
CA GLU A 23 65.21 -6.53 -16.60
C GLU A 23 64.78 -7.53 -15.55
N SER A 24 65.44 -8.70 -15.48
CA SER A 24 65.15 -9.72 -14.48
C SER A 24 65.45 -9.24 -13.05
N LEU A 25 66.56 -8.50 -12.86
CA LEU A 25 66.92 -7.88 -11.58
C LEU A 25 65.97 -6.75 -11.19
N VAL A 26 65.52 -5.94 -12.15
CA VAL A 26 64.52 -4.89 -11.93
C VAL A 26 63.17 -5.51 -11.57
N LYS A 27 62.73 -6.55 -12.28
CA LYS A 27 61.50 -7.29 -11.97
C LYS A 27 61.59 -7.96 -10.60
N LEU A 28 62.73 -8.57 -10.25
CA LEU A 28 62.95 -9.17 -8.94
C LEU A 28 62.96 -8.12 -7.82
N ARG A 29 63.63 -6.99 -8.03
CA ARG A 29 63.64 -5.87 -7.06
C ARG A 29 62.24 -5.28 -6.88
N GLN A 30 61.51 -5.09 -7.97
CA GLN A 30 60.12 -4.63 -7.93
C GLN A 30 59.26 -5.63 -7.15
N LYS A 31 59.36 -6.93 -7.46
CA LYS A 31 58.65 -8.00 -6.76
C LYS A 31 58.94 -8.01 -5.25
N ILE A 32 60.21 -7.94 -4.85
CA ILE A 32 60.62 -7.91 -3.43
C ILE A 32 60.02 -6.69 -2.70
N LEU A 33 59.91 -5.55 -3.37
CA LEU A 33 59.32 -4.34 -2.78
C LEU A 33 57.79 -4.38 -2.78
N THR A 34 57.15 -4.93 -3.82
CA THR A 34 55.68 -4.88 -4.01
C THR A 34 54.95 -6.04 -3.36
N ASP A 35 55.52 -7.25 -3.34
CA ASP A 35 54.84 -8.44 -2.82
C ASP A 35 54.42 -8.28 -1.34
N PRO A 36 55.29 -7.83 -0.41
CA PRO A 36 54.88 -7.62 0.98
C PRO A 36 53.79 -6.57 1.13
N LEU A 37 53.81 -5.52 0.30
CA LEU A 37 52.80 -4.47 0.29
C LEU A 37 51.46 -4.98 -0.25
N ASN A 38 51.48 -5.77 -1.32
CA ASN A 38 50.30 -6.41 -1.88
C ASN A 38 49.69 -7.42 -0.90
N THR A 39 50.52 -8.21 -0.19
CA THR A 39 50.06 -9.11 0.87
C THR A 39 49.41 -8.33 2.02
N ARG A 40 50.03 -7.24 2.48
CA ARG A 40 49.45 -6.37 3.52
C ARG A 40 48.13 -5.73 3.06
N LYS A 41 48.06 -5.26 1.81
CA LYS A 41 46.85 -4.69 1.22
C LYS A 41 45.72 -5.73 1.16
N SER A 42 46.01 -6.94 0.69
CA SER A 42 45.04 -8.05 0.67
C SER A 42 44.54 -8.40 2.08
N LEU A 43 45.44 -8.44 3.07
CA LEU A 43 45.07 -8.72 4.46
C LEU A 43 44.19 -7.59 5.06
N ILE A 44 44.46 -6.33 4.75
CA ILE A 44 43.61 -5.20 5.16
C ILE A 44 42.23 -5.28 4.50
N GLN A 45 42.17 -5.61 3.20
CA GLN A 45 40.91 -5.79 2.47
C GLN A 45 40.06 -6.92 3.05
N GLN A 46 40.66 -8.08 3.32
CA GLN A 46 39.97 -9.19 3.99
C GLN A 46 39.44 -8.81 5.38
N LYS A 47 40.22 -8.05 6.16
CA LYS A 47 39.75 -7.52 7.46
C LYS A 47 38.57 -6.56 7.29
N GLN A 48 38.61 -5.70 6.28
CA GLN A 48 37.51 -4.76 6.01
C GLN A 48 36.23 -5.50 5.60
N GLU A 49 36.34 -6.52 4.76
CA GLU A 49 35.22 -7.37 4.36
C GLU A 49 34.63 -8.12 5.57
N ALA A 50 35.47 -8.75 6.39
CA ALA A 50 35.04 -9.43 7.61
C ALA A 50 34.32 -8.47 8.59
N LEU A 51 34.83 -7.25 8.76
CA LEU A 51 34.18 -6.22 9.58
C LEU A 51 32.85 -5.74 8.98
N LEU A 52 32.77 -5.63 7.65
CA LEU A 52 31.54 -5.26 6.96
C LEU A 52 30.47 -6.34 7.13
N THR A 53 30.83 -7.61 6.96
CA THR A 53 29.93 -8.75 7.22
C THR A 53 29.47 -8.76 8.67
N LEU A 54 30.39 -8.57 9.64
CA LEU A 54 30.03 -8.50 11.05
C LEU A 54 29.05 -7.36 11.33
N LYS A 55 29.30 -6.17 10.77
CA LYS A 55 28.39 -5.01 10.90
C LYS A 55 27.00 -5.35 10.36
N ASN A 56 26.91 -5.94 9.18
CA ASN A 56 25.63 -6.28 8.56
C ASN A 56 24.86 -7.29 9.43
N ASN A 57 25.53 -8.34 9.91
CA ASN A 57 24.91 -9.33 10.80
C ASN A 57 24.42 -8.71 12.11
N LEU A 58 25.17 -7.76 12.69
CA LEU A 58 24.75 -7.06 13.91
C LEU A 58 23.55 -6.13 13.65
N VAL A 59 23.49 -5.48 12.49
CA VAL A 59 22.33 -4.65 12.10
C VAL A 59 21.09 -5.52 11.94
N GLU A 60 21.20 -6.69 11.29
CA GLU A 60 20.11 -7.65 11.15
C GLU A 60 19.63 -8.21 12.50
N LEU A 61 20.57 -8.53 13.40
CA LEU A 61 20.27 -8.98 14.75
C LEU A 61 19.56 -7.88 15.55
N LEU A 62 20.03 -6.63 15.47
CA LEU A 62 19.42 -5.50 16.14
C LEU A 62 18.00 -5.23 15.63
N ALA A 63 17.78 -5.32 14.32
CA ALA A 63 16.44 -5.20 13.74
C ALA A 63 15.50 -6.30 14.26
N SER A 64 15.99 -7.54 14.34
CA SER A 64 15.23 -8.67 14.89
C SER A 64 14.90 -8.49 16.38
N ALA A 65 15.87 -8.01 17.17
CA ALA A 65 15.71 -7.74 18.59
C ALA A 65 14.73 -6.58 18.85
N GLN A 66 14.72 -5.55 18.00
CA GLN A 66 13.76 -4.44 18.09
C GLN A 66 12.32 -4.92 17.89
N VAL A 67 12.08 -5.78 16.89
CA VAL A 67 10.75 -6.40 16.68
C VAL A 67 10.31 -7.23 17.90
N LEU A 68 11.25 -7.95 18.52
CA LEU A 68 10.99 -8.76 19.70
C LEU A 68 10.74 -7.92 20.96
N SER A 69 11.42 -6.77 21.09
CA SER A 69 11.27 -5.86 22.23
C SER A 69 9.91 -5.12 22.25
N SER A 70 9.16 -5.16 21.15
CA SER A 70 7.84 -4.55 21.08
C SER A 70 6.85 -5.35 21.94
N GLN A 71 6.30 -4.73 23.00
CA GLN A 71 5.28 -5.31 23.88
C GLN A 71 4.02 -5.76 23.13
N ILE A 72 3.78 -5.19 21.93
CA ILE A 72 2.66 -5.51 21.04
C ILE A 72 2.81 -6.91 20.44
N SER A 73 4.04 -7.39 20.21
CA SER A 73 4.32 -8.70 19.59
C SER A 73 3.79 -9.89 20.39
N TYR A 74 3.58 -9.73 21.71
CA TYR A 74 3.15 -10.80 22.60
C TYR A 74 1.67 -10.74 23.01
N LYS A 75 0.94 -9.67 22.63
CA LYS A 75 -0.50 -9.51 22.93
C LYS A 75 -1.37 -9.73 21.70
N VAL A 76 -0.95 -10.66 20.83
CA VAL A 76 -1.67 -11.00 19.61
C VAL A 76 -2.63 -12.14 19.91
N PHE A 77 -3.90 -11.81 20.14
CA PHE A 77 -4.95 -12.82 20.22
C PHE A 77 -5.36 -13.23 18.81
N LYS A 78 -5.46 -14.53 18.56
CA LYS A 78 -6.10 -15.05 17.34
C LYS A 78 -7.56 -15.36 17.66
N PRO A 79 -8.53 -14.62 17.10
CA PRO A 79 -9.93 -14.96 17.26
C PRO A 79 -10.20 -16.30 16.58
N VAL A 80 -10.84 -17.21 17.30
CA VAL A 80 -11.35 -18.47 16.76
C VAL A 80 -12.84 -18.34 16.68
N LEU A 81 -13.40 -18.57 15.49
CA LEU A 81 -14.84 -18.53 15.28
C LEU A 81 -15.39 -19.95 15.20
N THR A 82 -16.46 -20.21 15.93
CA THR A 82 -17.21 -21.46 15.89
C THR A 82 -18.69 -21.16 15.68
N ASN A 83 -19.33 -21.89 14.78
CA ASN A 83 -20.76 -21.75 14.51
C ASN A 83 -21.51 -22.68 15.46
N ILE A 84 -22.37 -22.11 16.30
CA ILE A 84 -23.10 -22.86 17.33
C ILE A 84 -24.42 -23.41 16.76
N THR A 85 -24.99 -22.78 15.72
CA THR A 85 -26.39 -23.01 15.30
C THR A 85 -26.55 -23.53 13.87
N GLY A 86 -25.46 -23.79 13.13
CA GLY A 86 -25.56 -24.25 11.74
C GLY A 86 -24.28 -24.91 11.20
N SER A 87 -24.36 -25.39 9.96
CA SER A 87 -23.24 -26.05 9.25
C SER A 87 -22.39 -25.11 8.41
N GLU A 88 -22.83 -23.87 8.21
CA GLU A 88 -22.11 -22.88 7.42
C GLU A 88 -20.80 -22.47 8.08
N ASN A 89 -19.78 -22.21 7.26
CA ASN A 89 -18.49 -21.73 7.75
C ASN A 89 -18.71 -20.39 8.48
N PRO A 90 -18.31 -20.25 9.77
CA PRO A 90 -18.49 -19.03 10.54
C PRO A 90 -17.93 -17.79 9.83
N SER A 91 -16.85 -17.97 9.06
CA SER A 91 -16.16 -16.90 8.33
C SER A 91 -16.99 -16.30 7.19
N ASN A 92 -18.01 -17.02 6.71
CA ASN A 92 -18.96 -16.52 5.71
C ASN A 92 -20.01 -15.58 6.33
N ILE A 93 -20.20 -15.65 7.65
CA ILE A 93 -21.22 -14.88 8.38
C ILE A 93 -20.58 -13.63 8.97
N ILE A 94 -19.48 -13.79 9.70
CA ILE A 94 -18.75 -12.70 10.35
C ILE A 94 -17.24 -12.90 10.25
N SER A 95 -16.51 -11.78 10.22
CA SER A 95 -15.06 -11.77 10.39
C SER A 95 -14.73 -10.98 11.66
N VAL A 96 -13.87 -11.56 12.50
CA VAL A 96 -13.43 -10.94 13.76
C VAL A 96 -11.92 -10.78 13.71
N SER A 97 -11.43 -9.63 14.16
CA SER A 97 -10.01 -9.37 14.37
C SER A 97 -9.80 -8.87 15.79
N ALA A 98 -8.69 -9.27 16.41
CA ALA A 98 -8.33 -8.81 17.75
C ALA A 98 -7.09 -7.93 17.67
N GLY A 99 -7.22 -6.71 18.19
CA GLY A 99 -6.12 -5.76 18.27
C GLY A 99 -5.24 -5.96 19.51
N PRO A 100 -4.09 -5.26 19.60
CA PRO A 100 -3.25 -5.26 20.79
C PRO A 100 -4.05 -4.83 22.03
N GLY A 101 -4.04 -5.66 23.07
CA GLY A 101 -4.77 -5.38 24.32
C GLY A 101 -6.21 -5.89 24.37
N ALA A 102 -6.65 -6.67 23.38
CA ALA A 102 -7.87 -7.45 23.51
C ALA A 102 -7.82 -8.36 24.76
N VAL A 103 -8.96 -8.57 25.39
CA VAL A 103 -9.09 -9.46 26.55
C VAL A 103 -9.48 -10.85 26.07
N ALA A 104 -8.84 -11.89 26.62
CA ALA A 104 -9.21 -13.27 26.33
C ALA A 104 -10.59 -13.55 26.93
N SER A 105 -11.60 -13.72 26.07
CA SER A 105 -12.96 -14.05 26.49
C SER A 105 -13.73 -14.72 25.35
N ASN A 106 -14.79 -15.42 25.72
CA ASN A 106 -15.71 -16.06 24.79
C ASN A 106 -16.91 -15.13 24.57
N PHE A 107 -17.31 -14.95 23.30
CA PHE A 107 -18.44 -14.11 22.93
C PHE A 107 -19.43 -14.91 22.07
N ASP A 108 -20.69 -14.92 22.48
CA ASP A 108 -21.79 -15.45 21.68
C ASP A 108 -22.42 -14.30 20.89
N VAL A 109 -22.34 -14.38 19.57
CA VAL A 109 -22.81 -13.31 18.66
C VAL A 109 -23.91 -13.84 17.76
N GLN A 110 -25.07 -13.18 17.80
CA GLN A 110 -26.19 -13.44 16.90
C GLN A 110 -26.38 -12.27 15.94
N VAL A 111 -26.32 -12.55 14.63
CA VAL A 111 -26.58 -11.56 13.58
C VAL A 111 -28.05 -11.60 13.21
N ASN A 112 -28.82 -10.59 13.62
CA ASN A 112 -30.26 -10.51 13.31
C ASN A 112 -30.53 -9.80 11.98
N GLN A 113 -29.85 -8.68 11.73
CA GLN A 113 -30.02 -7.88 10.53
C GLN A 113 -28.69 -7.21 10.17
N LEU A 114 -28.38 -7.18 8.88
CA LEU A 114 -27.24 -6.45 8.37
C LEU A 114 -27.56 -4.96 8.26
N ALA A 115 -26.60 -4.12 8.64
CA ALA A 115 -26.66 -2.70 8.36
C ALA A 115 -26.72 -2.50 6.84
N GLN A 116 -27.75 -1.80 6.36
CA GLN A 116 -27.92 -1.45 4.96
C GLN A 116 -27.74 0.06 4.76
N ALA A 117 -27.28 0.45 3.57
CA ALA A 117 -27.31 1.84 3.16
C ALA A 117 -28.72 2.19 2.69
N TRP A 118 -29.20 3.38 3.06
CA TRP A 118 -30.49 3.84 2.56
C TRP A 118 -30.37 4.27 1.10
N LYS A 119 -31.48 4.14 0.37
CA LYS A 119 -31.61 4.57 -1.02
C LYS A 119 -32.95 5.27 -1.20
N VAL A 120 -32.94 6.43 -1.85
CA VAL A 120 -34.13 7.16 -2.27
C VAL A 120 -34.10 7.29 -3.78
N SER A 121 -35.24 7.05 -4.40
CA SER A 121 -35.42 7.13 -5.84
C SER A 121 -36.46 8.19 -6.20
N SER A 122 -36.12 9.03 -7.16
CA SER A 122 -37.06 9.97 -7.79
C SER A 122 -38.08 9.27 -8.68
N ALA A 123 -39.07 10.02 -9.19
CA ALA A 123 -39.90 9.60 -10.31
C ALA A 123 -39.08 9.51 -11.62
N VAL A 124 -39.65 8.90 -12.66
CA VAL A 124 -38.98 8.77 -13.97
C VAL A 124 -39.03 10.11 -14.70
N PHE A 125 -37.88 10.60 -15.13
CA PHE A 125 -37.76 11.73 -16.03
C PHE A 125 -37.67 11.22 -17.48
N SER A 126 -38.16 11.98 -18.46
CA SER A 126 -38.10 11.57 -19.87
C SER A 126 -36.67 11.42 -20.41
N SER A 127 -35.71 12.21 -19.90
CA SER A 127 -34.28 12.08 -20.21
C SER A 127 -33.40 12.71 -19.12
N SER A 128 -32.09 12.46 -19.16
CA SER A 128 -31.10 13.12 -18.29
C SER A 128 -30.89 14.61 -18.59
N SER A 129 -31.36 15.09 -19.76
CA SER A 129 -31.23 16.47 -20.23
C SER A 129 -32.42 17.36 -19.83
N VAL A 130 -33.43 16.79 -19.18
CA VAL A 130 -34.57 17.55 -18.63
C VAL A 130 -34.04 18.59 -17.64
N THR A 131 -34.46 19.85 -17.80
CA THR A 131 -34.05 20.95 -16.93
C THR A 131 -34.92 21.02 -15.69
N LEU A 132 -34.38 21.49 -14.57
CA LEU A 132 -35.14 21.67 -13.33
C LEU A 132 -36.30 22.67 -13.52
N SER A 133 -36.13 23.69 -14.35
CA SER A 133 -37.19 24.64 -14.71
C SER A 133 -38.41 23.96 -15.36
N SER A 134 -38.21 22.95 -16.20
CA SER A 134 -39.31 22.19 -16.81
C SER A 134 -40.08 21.31 -15.81
N LEU A 135 -39.48 21.09 -14.64
CA LEU A 135 -40.08 20.38 -13.51
C LEU A 135 -40.68 21.35 -12.47
N GLY A 136 -40.68 22.66 -12.76
CA GLY A 136 -41.25 23.69 -11.89
C GLY A 136 -40.32 24.24 -10.81
N VAL A 137 -39.03 23.88 -10.80
CA VAL A 137 -38.04 24.42 -9.85
C VAL A 137 -37.75 25.87 -10.20
N THR A 138 -37.92 26.75 -9.22
CA THR A 138 -37.68 28.19 -9.36
C THR A 138 -36.34 28.62 -8.74
N SER A 139 -35.86 29.81 -9.12
CA SER A 139 -34.61 30.34 -8.58
C SER A 139 -34.76 30.62 -7.08
N GLY A 140 -33.84 30.08 -6.28
CA GLY A 140 -33.83 30.28 -4.83
C GLY A 140 -34.21 29.04 -4.01
N GLU A 141 -34.75 28.00 -4.66
CA GLU A 141 -35.00 26.70 -4.02
C GLU A 141 -33.72 26.04 -3.52
N LYS A 142 -33.81 25.36 -2.38
CA LYS A 142 -32.67 24.72 -1.72
C LYS A 142 -33.06 23.33 -1.23
N ILE A 143 -32.17 22.38 -1.45
CA ILE A 143 -32.26 21.08 -0.82
C ILE A 143 -31.20 20.97 0.27
N VAL A 144 -31.60 20.42 1.41
CA VAL A 144 -30.67 20.08 2.48
C VAL A 144 -30.38 18.59 2.35
N ILE A 145 -29.13 18.28 2.07
CA ILE A 145 -28.63 16.92 1.95
C ILE A 145 -27.86 16.61 3.22
N LYS A 146 -28.30 15.58 3.94
CA LYS A 146 -27.52 15.03 5.06
C LYS A 146 -27.25 13.57 4.75
N GLY A 147 -25.98 13.25 4.54
CA GLY A 147 -25.54 11.87 4.42
C GLY A 147 -25.39 11.23 5.79
N THR A 148 -24.46 10.29 5.88
CA THR A 148 -24.29 9.46 7.08
C THR A 148 -23.98 10.26 8.34
N ASP A 149 -23.28 11.38 8.24
CA ASP A 149 -22.93 12.20 9.39
C ASP A 149 -23.94 13.33 9.57
N LYS A 150 -24.81 13.20 10.58
CA LYS A 150 -25.85 14.20 10.91
C LYS A 150 -25.27 15.59 11.17
N ALA A 151 -24.01 15.70 11.59
CA ALA A 151 -23.33 16.98 11.83
C ALA A 151 -22.90 17.69 10.52
N ASN A 152 -22.91 16.97 9.39
CA ASN A 152 -22.39 17.43 8.11
C ASN A 152 -23.51 17.72 7.08
N ALA A 153 -24.64 18.27 7.52
CA ALA A 153 -25.67 18.76 6.63
C ALA A 153 -25.11 19.79 5.64
N LYS A 154 -25.36 19.59 4.34
CA LYS A 154 -24.97 20.53 3.30
C LYS A 154 -26.20 21.04 2.56
N VAL A 155 -26.18 22.30 2.20
CA VAL A 155 -27.26 22.95 1.45
C VAL A 155 -26.83 23.08 0.00
N LEU A 156 -27.62 22.52 -0.91
CA LEU A 156 -27.48 22.74 -2.34
C LEU A 156 -28.54 23.74 -2.79
N ARG A 157 -28.10 24.89 -3.29
CA ARG A 157 -28.97 25.85 -3.98
C ARG A 157 -29.21 25.33 -5.40
N LEU A 158 -30.47 25.19 -5.78
CA LEU A 158 -30.83 24.70 -7.11
C LEU A 158 -30.77 25.83 -8.13
N ASP A 159 -30.21 25.53 -9.30
CA ASP A 159 -30.29 26.39 -10.48
C ASP A 159 -31.34 25.80 -11.43
N PRO A 160 -32.40 26.55 -11.79
CA PRO A 160 -33.43 26.09 -12.73
C PRO A 160 -32.89 25.63 -14.09
N ASN A 161 -31.72 26.12 -14.50
CA ASN A 161 -31.09 25.76 -15.78
C ASN A 161 -30.34 24.42 -15.71
N TRP A 162 -30.13 23.85 -14.52
CA TRP A 162 -29.47 22.57 -14.41
C TRP A 162 -30.31 21.45 -15.02
N THR A 163 -29.64 20.55 -15.72
CA THR A 163 -30.23 19.28 -16.13
C THR A 163 -30.21 18.26 -14.99
N ILE A 164 -30.97 17.18 -15.12
CA ILE A 164 -30.93 16.05 -14.17
C ILE A 164 -29.51 15.45 -14.06
N SER A 165 -28.73 15.43 -15.15
CA SER A 165 -27.31 15.05 -15.10
C SER A 165 -26.48 16.03 -14.27
N GLN A 166 -26.65 17.34 -14.48
CA GLN A 166 -25.93 18.35 -13.72
C GLN A 166 -26.33 18.35 -12.24
N LEU A 167 -27.60 18.08 -11.92
CA LEU A 167 -28.05 17.91 -10.55
C LEU A 167 -27.33 16.74 -9.85
N ARG A 168 -27.22 15.57 -10.52
CA ARG A 168 -26.43 14.44 -10.01
C ARG A 168 -25.00 14.87 -9.69
N ASP A 169 -24.36 15.55 -10.63
CA ASP A 169 -22.96 15.95 -10.51
C ASP A 169 -22.78 16.94 -9.35
N LYS A 170 -23.68 17.90 -9.19
CA LYS A 170 -23.67 18.87 -8.07
C LYS A 170 -23.92 18.22 -6.71
N ILE A 171 -24.76 17.18 -6.64
CA ILE A 171 -24.96 16.41 -5.41
C ILE A 171 -23.67 15.66 -5.03
N ASN A 172 -23.00 15.05 -6.02
CA ASN A 172 -21.75 14.32 -5.79
C ASN A 172 -20.59 15.27 -5.42
N GLU A 173 -20.49 16.45 -6.04
CA GLU A 173 -19.50 17.48 -5.69
C GLU A 173 -19.67 18.01 -4.25
N LEU A 174 -20.89 18.01 -3.73
CA LEU A 174 -21.19 18.52 -2.38
C LEU A 174 -20.52 17.68 -1.28
N ASN A 175 -20.14 16.43 -1.58
CA ASN A 175 -19.50 15.50 -0.64
C ASN A 175 -20.24 15.40 0.71
N ALA A 176 -21.57 15.45 0.68
CA ALA A 176 -22.42 15.47 1.87
C ALA A 176 -22.58 14.07 2.52
N GLY A 177 -21.77 13.08 2.15
CA GLY A 177 -21.92 11.69 2.62
C GLY A 177 -23.02 10.89 1.90
N VAL A 178 -23.39 11.32 0.69
CA VAL A 178 -24.29 10.60 -0.23
C VAL A 178 -23.65 10.48 -1.61
N THR A 179 -24.15 9.55 -2.42
CA THR A 179 -23.81 9.44 -3.83
C THR A 179 -25.09 9.38 -4.67
N ALA A 180 -25.12 10.20 -5.72
CA ALA A 180 -26.19 10.27 -6.69
C ALA A 180 -25.84 9.51 -7.97
N TYR A 181 -26.80 8.77 -8.49
CA TYR A 181 -26.72 7.94 -9.68
C TYR A 181 -27.89 8.22 -10.60
N LEU A 182 -27.66 8.09 -11.90
CA LEU A 182 -28.73 8.06 -12.90
C LEU A 182 -28.85 6.65 -13.44
N VAL A 183 -30.05 6.09 -13.36
CA VAL A 183 -30.38 4.78 -13.92
C VAL A 183 -31.31 5.00 -15.10
N SER A 184 -30.90 4.51 -16.26
CA SER A 184 -31.76 4.48 -17.45
C SER A 184 -32.67 3.28 -17.39
N GLU A 185 -33.97 3.48 -17.59
CA GLU A 185 -34.99 2.43 -17.61
C GLU A 185 -35.92 2.60 -18.82
N ALA A 186 -36.74 1.59 -19.13
CA ALA A 186 -37.67 1.66 -20.26
C ALA A 186 -38.69 2.78 -20.01
N GLY A 187 -38.53 3.89 -20.74
CA GLY A 187 -39.37 5.08 -20.58
C GLY A 187 -38.66 6.32 -20.03
N GLY A 188 -37.37 6.24 -19.66
CA GLY A 188 -36.61 7.43 -19.28
C GLY A 188 -35.43 7.18 -18.33
N VAL A 189 -35.18 8.15 -17.46
CA VAL A 189 -34.05 8.17 -16.51
C VAL A 189 -34.55 8.48 -15.11
N ARG A 190 -34.00 7.77 -14.12
CA ARG A 190 -34.30 7.97 -12.69
C ARG A 190 -33.06 8.41 -11.92
N LEU A 191 -33.21 9.45 -11.11
CA LEU A 191 -32.21 9.85 -10.12
C LEU A 191 -32.37 9.02 -8.85
N ILE A 192 -31.27 8.38 -8.45
CA ILE A 192 -31.16 7.58 -7.23
C ILE A 192 -30.09 8.22 -6.34
N ILE A 193 -30.40 8.44 -5.07
CA ILE A 193 -29.45 8.94 -4.07
C ILE A 193 -29.30 7.86 -3.00
N ALA A 194 -28.06 7.52 -2.67
CA ALA A 194 -27.72 6.52 -1.66
C ALA A 194 -26.73 7.07 -0.64
N GLY A 195 -26.84 6.64 0.61
CA GLY A 195 -25.84 6.94 1.64
C GLY A 195 -24.52 6.20 1.40
N THR A 196 -23.38 6.81 1.73
CA THR A 196 -22.05 6.18 1.56
C THR A 196 -21.69 5.17 2.65
N LYS A 197 -22.46 5.11 3.74
CA LYS A 197 -22.27 4.17 4.85
C LYS A 197 -23.60 3.51 5.22
N THR A 198 -23.50 2.35 5.85
CA THR A 198 -24.65 1.54 6.27
C THR A 198 -25.04 1.81 7.73
N GLY A 199 -26.29 1.52 8.11
CA GLY A 199 -26.71 1.48 9.51
C GLY A 199 -27.23 2.78 10.12
N GLU A 200 -27.31 3.87 9.36
CA GLU A 200 -27.89 5.14 9.83
C GLU A 200 -29.38 5.29 9.50
N SER A 201 -30.09 6.03 10.36
CA SER A 201 -31.52 6.31 10.22
C SER A 201 -31.85 7.10 8.93
N ARG A 202 -33.02 6.81 8.33
CA ARG A 202 -33.57 7.41 7.09
C ARG A 202 -34.07 8.84 7.26
N GLU A 203 -33.47 9.63 8.15
CA GLU A 203 -33.75 11.05 8.18
C GLU A 203 -32.91 11.69 7.06
N PHE A 204 -33.46 12.66 6.32
CA PHE A 204 -32.70 13.71 5.61
C PHE A 204 -32.53 13.66 4.09
N MET A 205 -33.66 13.68 3.40
CA MET A 205 -33.79 14.67 2.33
C MET A 205 -35.09 15.44 2.56
N THR A 206 -34.99 16.58 3.22
CA THR A 206 -36.10 17.54 3.33
C THR A 206 -35.80 18.66 2.35
N LEU A 207 -36.75 18.96 1.45
CA LEU A 207 -36.82 20.30 0.88
C LEU A 207 -36.82 21.25 2.07
N ALA A 208 -35.81 22.11 2.19
CA ALA A 208 -35.91 23.16 3.21
C ALA A 208 -37.03 24.07 2.71
N ASP A 209 -38.12 24.08 3.47
CA ASP A 209 -39.22 25.00 3.24
C ASP A 209 -38.67 26.42 3.13
N VAL A 210 -39.08 27.12 2.08
CA VAL A 210 -38.71 28.51 1.85
C VAL A 210 -39.56 29.33 2.81
N SER A 211 -38.97 29.76 3.93
CA SER A 211 -39.50 30.89 4.68
C SER A 211 -39.39 32.17 3.86
#